data_AF-A0A9D7X972-F1
#
_entry.id   AF-A0A9D7X972-F1
#
_cell.length_a   1.000
_cell.length_b   1.000
_cell.length_c   1.000
_cell.angle_alpha   90.00
_cell.angle_beta   90.00
_cell.angle_gamma   90.00
#
_symmetry.space_group_name_H-M   'P 1'
#
loop_
_entity.id
_entity.type
_entity.pdbx_description
1 polymer ?
#
loop_
_entity_poly.entity_id
_entity_poly.type
_entity_poly.pdbx_seq_one_letter_code
_entity_poly.pdbx_strand_id
1 'polypeptide(L)'
;YDGHYDHILDIIYGTSNNIDSLMLFGHNPTISNLGNLFVHQGIDYMPTSAVVGISFATDQWEDVPNAKSRLLFILTPKKLR
;
A
#
# COMPACT_ATOMS: atom_id res chain seq x y z
N TYR A 1 18.68 -0.36 -6.63
CA TYR A 1 17.40 0.35 -6.43
C TYR A 1 16.51 -0.41 -5.44
N ASP A 2 17.07 -1.24 -4.54
CA ASP A 2 16.30 -2.03 -3.55
C ASP A 2 16.04 -1.30 -2.23
N GLY A 3 16.99 -0.47 -1.76
CA GLY A 3 16.90 0.11 -0.41
C GLY A 3 15.71 1.06 -0.16
N HIS A 4 15.02 1.56 -1.19
CA HIS A 4 13.78 2.32 -1.00
C HIS A 4 12.57 1.44 -0.72
N TYR A 5 12.54 0.20 -1.24
CA TYR A 5 11.45 -0.74 -0.99
C TYR A 5 11.57 -1.37 0.39
N ASP A 6 12.79 -1.81 0.73
CA ASP A 6 13.08 -2.40 2.04
C ASP A 6 12.74 -1.42 3.16
N HIS A 7 13.09 -0.15 3.00
CA HIS A 7 12.74 0.88 3.98
C HIS A 7 11.22 1.07 4.13
N ILE A 8 10.42 0.96 3.07
CA ILE A 8 8.96 1.08 3.18
C ILE A 8 8.38 -0.11 3.92
N LEU A 9 8.89 -1.32 3.66
CA LEU A 9 8.49 -2.53 4.37
C LEU A 9 8.89 -2.44 5.85
N ASP A 10 10.09 -1.94 6.17
CA ASP A 10 10.54 -1.70 7.54
C ASP A 10 9.63 -0.72 8.28
N ILE A 11 9.14 0.34 7.60
CA ILE A 11 8.15 1.26 8.18
C ILE A 11 6.85 0.50 8.47
N ILE A 12 6.37 -0.31 7.54
CA ILE A 12 5.15 -1.10 7.74
C ILE A 12 5.34 -2.03 8.93
N TYR A 13 6.36 -2.88 8.95
CA TYR A 13 6.59 -3.86 10.02
C TYR A 13 6.89 -3.23 11.38
N GLY A 14 7.54 -2.07 11.39
CA GLY A 14 7.83 -1.31 12.61
C GLY A 14 6.67 -0.45 13.11
N THR A 15 5.55 -0.40 12.39
CA THR A 15 4.36 0.34 12.83
C THR A 15 3.73 -0.36 14.03
N SER A 16 3.36 0.41 15.06
CA SER A 16 2.75 -0.16 16.26
C SER A 16 1.33 -0.66 15.97
N ASN A 17 0.97 -1.82 16.54
CA ASN A 17 -0.34 -2.46 16.36
C ASN A 17 -1.50 -1.68 17.02
N ASN A 18 -1.23 -0.56 17.69
CA ASN A 18 -2.25 0.39 18.13
C ASN A 18 -2.68 1.39 17.03
N ILE A 19 -2.02 1.37 15.87
CA ILE A 19 -2.37 2.16 14.68
C ILE A 19 -3.23 1.29 13.77
N ASP A 20 -4.51 1.63 13.64
CA ASP A 20 -5.47 0.87 12.81
C ASP A 20 -5.33 1.16 11.30
N SER A 21 -4.63 2.23 10.92
CA SER A 21 -4.52 2.66 9.52
C SER A 21 -3.24 3.44 9.26
N LEU A 22 -2.50 3.04 8.22
CA LEU A 22 -1.26 3.68 7.78
C LEU A 22 -1.44 4.24 6.37
N MET A 23 -1.11 5.51 6.17
CA MET A 23 -1.11 6.16 4.86
C MET A 23 0.33 6.43 4.42
N LEU A 24 0.69 5.94 3.22
CA LEU A 24 2.01 6.12 2.63
C LEU A 24 1.92 7.03 1.41
N PHE A 25 2.87 7.96 1.29
CA PHE A 25 3.01 8.88 0.16
C PHE A 25 4.30 8.58 -0.58
N GLY A 26 4.26 8.55 -1.92
CA GLY A 26 5.44 8.25 -2.72
C GLY A 26 5.24 8.55 -4.21
N HIS A 27 6.30 8.29 -4.98
CA HIS A 27 6.34 8.48 -6.42
C HIS A 27 6.33 7.14 -7.16
N ASN A 28 5.89 7.16 -8.43
CA ASN A 28 6.04 6.00 -9.31
C ASN A 28 7.52 5.83 -9.71
N PRO A 29 7.98 4.58 -9.95
CA PRO A 29 7.21 3.34 -9.92
C PRO A 29 7.02 2.75 -8.52
N THR A 30 7.75 3.24 -7.50
CA THR A 30 7.78 2.66 -6.15
C THR A 30 6.40 2.44 -5.54
N ILE A 31 5.54 3.47 -5.56
CA ILE A 31 4.21 3.36 -4.94
C ILE A 31 3.26 2.44 -5.73
N SER A 32 3.38 2.39 -7.06
CA SER A 32 2.59 1.46 -7.89
C SER A 32 3.02 0.02 -7.66
N ASN A 33 4.33 -0.22 -7.57
CA ASN A 33 4.89 -1.54 -7.27
C ASN A 33 4.52 -2.01 -5.86
N LEU A 34 4.55 -1.13 -4.85
CA LEU A 34 4.08 -1.44 -3.50
C LEU A 34 2.60 -1.88 -3.51
N GLY A 35 1.75 -1.16 -4.24
CA GLY A 35 0.35 -1.54 -4.42
C GLY A 35 0.20 -2.94 -5.04
N ASN A 36 1.04 -3.27 -6.02
CA ASN A 36 1.04 -4.58 -6.69
C ASN A 36 1.50 -5.74 -5.82
N LEU A 37 2.32 -5.50 -4.78
CA LEU A 37 2.68 -6.55 -3.81
C LEU A 37 1.45 -7.08 -3.09
N PHE A 38 0.50 -6.19 -2.78
CA PHE A 38 -0.67 -6.52 -1.98
C PHE A 38 -1.93 -6.70 -2.81
N VAL A 39 -1.98 -6.23 -4.05
CA VAL A 39 -3.17 -6.36 -4.90
C VAL A 39 -2.78 -6.96 -6.24
N HIS A 40 -3.28 -8.17 -6.53
CA HIS A 40 -3.05 -8.87 -7.81
C HIS A 40 -3.77 -8.23 -9.02
N GLN A 41 -4.22 -6.98 -8.93
CA GLN A 41 -4.95 -6.29 -10.01
C GLN A 41 -4.05 -5.75 -11.13
N GLY A 42 -2.72 -5.67 -10.94
CA GLY A 42 -1.82 -5.12 -11.96
C GLY A 42 -1.98 -3.61 -12.15
N ILE A 43 -1.62 -2.85 -11.11
CA ILE A 43 -1.51 -1.39 -11.12
C ILE A 43 -0.22 -0.99 -11.85
N ASP A 44 -0.30 -0.82 -13.17
CA ASP A 44 0.88 -0.42 -13.96
C ASP A 44 1.34 1.02 -13.66
N TYR A 45 0.40 1.91 -13.36
CA TYR A 45 0.68 3.31 -13.09
C TYR A 45 -0.44 3.98 -12.30
N MET A 46 -0.09 4.57 -11.16
CA MET A 46 -1.01 5.43 -10.40
C MET A 46 -0.93 6.88 -10.90
N PRO A 47 -2.04 7.50 -11.36
CA PRO A 47 -2.04 8.92 -11.67
C PRO A 47 -1.73 9.76 -10.42
N THR A 48 -1.28 11.00 -10.60
CA THR A 48 -1.00 11.90 -9.48
C THR A 48 -2.25 12.07 -8.61
N SER A 49 -2.04 12.08 -7.29
CA SER A 49 -3.11 12.13 -6.28
C SER A 49 -4.10 10.96 -6.31
N ALA A 50 -3.75 9.84 -6.95
CA ALA A 50 -4.49 8.60 -6.77
C ALA A 50 -4.25 8.01 -5.37
N VAL A 51 -5.26 7.32 -4.84
CA VAL A 51 -5.21 6.63 -3.55
C VAL A 51 -5.75 5.21 -3.73
N VAL A 52 -5.02 4.24 -3.20
CA VAL A 52 -5.45 2.84 -3.14
C VAL A 52 -5.62 2.47 -1.67
N GLY A 53 -6.84 2.06 -1.31
CA GLY A 53 -7.15 1.58 0.02
C GLY A 53 -7.07 0.06 0.05
N ILE A 54 -6.29 -0.50 0.96
CA ILE A 54 -6.09 -1.94 1.12
C ILE A 54 -6.37 -2.29 2.58
N SER A 55 -7.11 -3.37 2.80
CA SER A 55 -7.29 -3.98 4.13
C SER A 55 -6.54 -5.30 4.19
N PHE A 56 -6.02 -5.64 5.36
CA PHE A 56 -5.34 -6.90 5.61
C PHE A 56 -6.10 -7.70 6.66
N ALA A 57 -6.17 -9.02 6.51
CA ALA A 57 -6.79 -9.93 7.47
C ALA A 57 -5.81 -10.26 8.61
N THR A 58 -5.29 -9.23 9.28
CA THR A 58 -4.41 -9.29 10.45
C THR A 58 -4.60 -8.03 11.30
N ASP A 59 -4.34 -8.13 12.60
CA ASP A 59 -4.25 -7.02 13.55
C ASP A 59 -2.79 -6.63 13.88
N GLN A 60 -1.81 -7.32 13.28
CA GLN A 60 -0.38 -7.11 13.51
C GLN A 60 0.32 -6.65 12.23
N TRP A 61 1.03 -5.52 12.30
CA TRP A 61 1.71 -4.95 11.13
C TRP A 61 2.84 -5.82 10.58
N GLU A 62 3.50 -6.59 11.43
CA GLU A 62 4.55 -7.56 11.06
C GLU A 62 4.02 -8.71 10.16
N ASP A 63 2.73 -9.05 10.27
CA ASP A 63 2.11 -10.14 9.52
C ASP A 63 1.59 -9.73 8.14
N VAL A 64 1.55 -8.43 7.84
CA VAL A 64 1.02 -7.85 6.59
C VAL A 64 1.52 -8.53 5.30
N PRO A 65 2.80 -8.92 5.16
CA PRO A 65 3.30 -9.59 3.94
C PRO A 65 2.65 -10.92 3.64
N ASN A 66 2.25 -11.64 4.69
CA ASN A 66 1.68 -12.98 4.61
C ASN A 66 0.16 -12.95 4.78
N ALA A 67 -0.39 -11.84 5.26
CA ALA A 67 -1.81 -11.66 5.49
C ALA A 67 -2.57 -11.60 4.16
N LYS A 68 -3.79 -12.15 4.16
CA LYS A 68 -4.70 -11.98 3.02
C LYS A 68 -5.09 -10.51 2.93
N SER A 69 -4.79 -9.90 1.79
CA SER A 69 -5.20 -8.54 1.48
C SER A 69 -6.56 -8.50 0.77
N ARG A 70 -7.25 -7.39 0.91
CA ARG A 70 -8.47 -7.06 0.16
C ARG A 70 -8.41 -5.60 -0.26
N LEU A 71 -8.56 -5.37 -1.56
CA LEU A 71 -8.74 -4.03 -2.11
C LEU A 71 -10.07 -3.44 -1.62
N LEU A 72 -10.00 -2.28 -0.97
CA LEU A 72 -11.17 -1.53 -0.53
C LEU A 72 -11.64 -0.56 -1.60
N PHE A 73 -10.73 0.24 -2.14
CA PHE A 73 -11.05 1.24 -3.16
C PHE A 73 -9.82 1.66 -3.96
N ILE A 74 -10.09 2.20 -5.16
CA ILE A 74 -9.12 2.95 -5.96
C ILE A 74 -9.77 4.29 -6.32
N LEU A 75 -9.28 5.34 -5.67
CA LEU A 75 -9.70 6.71 -5.92
C LEU A 75 -8.68 7.38 -6.84
N THR A 76 -9.18 8.06 -7.86
CA THR A 76 -8.36 8.91 -8.72
C THR A 76 -9.08 10.25 -8.88
N PRO A 77 -8.36 11.36 -9.10
CA PRO A 77 -8.99 12.68 -9.25
C PRO A 77 -10.08 12.71 -10.33
N LYS A 78 -9.94 11.92 -11.40
CA LYS A 78 -10.93 11.80 -12.47
C LYS A 78 -12.24 11.12 -12.03
N LYS A 79 -12.20 10.26 -11.00
CA LYS A 79 -13.37 9.55 -10.45
C LYS A 79 -14.11 10.34 -9.36
N LEU A 80 -13.54 11.46 -8.91
CA LEU A 80 -14.11 12.34 -7.87
C LEU A 80 -14.80 13.58 -8.46
N ARG A 81 -15.14 13.54 -9.75
CA ARG A 81 -15.82 14.62 -10.46
C ARG A 81 -17.32 14.41 -10.52
#